data_AF-A0AA46YM50-F1
#
_entry.id   AF-A0AA46YM50-F1
#
_cell.length_a   1.000
_cell.length_b   1.000
_cell.length_c   1.000
_cell.angle_alpha   90.00
_cell.angle_beta   90.00
_cell.angle_gamma   90.00
#
_symmetry.space_group_name_H-M   'P 1'
#
loop_
_entity.id
_entity.type
_entity.pdbx_description
1 polymer ?
#
loop_
_entity_poly.entity_id
_entity_poly.type
_entity_poly.pdbx_seq_one_letter_code
_entity_poly.pdbx_strand_id
1 'polypeptide(L)'
;MTDERLNEAVGANIRKLRQAVNMSQTELASHVDESFRQQTILKIEKGSRPLKLTEAVAIAEALSVSVEYLYQPDVEPAEKVSQVLRQLIDTAESARASIASLEYLRRSLAFLVEKHAGELPAQLREHADDWAGDSLASDVAARGVRDFEDSPIGRGGITAVHTDPRAAWGDETDE
;
A
#
# COMPACT_ATOMS: atom_id res chain seq x y z
N MET A 1 15.16 -20.81 -26.88
CA MET A 1 15.86 -19.69 -26.23
C MET A 1 17.10 -20.30 -25.61
N THR A 2 18.32 -19.86 -25.96
CA THR A 2 19.56 -20.47 -25.45
C THR A 2 19.78 -20.05 -23.99
N ASP A 3 20.39 -20.92 -23.19
CA ASP A 3 20.63 -20.69 -21.76
C ASP A 3 21.42 -19.39 -21.50
N GLU A 4 22.29 -18.95 -22.44
CA GLU A 4 23.00 -17.67 -22.31
C GLU A 4 22.06 -16.46 -22.34
N ARG A 5 21.05 -16.43 -23.24
CA ARG A 5 20.15 -15.28 -23.35
C ARG A 5 19.28 -15.12 -22.10
N LEU A 6 18.93 -16.24 -21.44
CA LEU A 6 18.21 -16.22 -20.18
C LEU A 6 19.08 -15.65 -19.06
N ASN A 7 20.34 -16.10 -18.96
CA ASN A 7 21.28 -15.60 -17.95
C ASN A 7 21.56 -14.09 -18.12
N GLU A 8 21.71 -13.62 -19.35
CA GLU A 8 21.87 -12.19 -19.64
C GLU A 8 20.63 -11.37 -19.22
N ALA A 9 19.42 -11.86 -19.52
CA ALA A 9 18.18 -11.18 -19.15
C ALA A 9 18.01 -11.08 -17.62
N VAL A 10 18.23 -12.19 -16.91
CA VAL A 10 18.19 -12.24 -15.43
C VAL A 10 19.24 -11.31 -14.83
N GLY A 11 20.48 -11.38 -15.32
CA GLY A 11 21.58 -10.54 -14.85
C GLY A 11 21.30 -9.05 -15.04
N ALA A 12 20.82 -8.65 -16.21
CA ALA A 12 20.45 -7.27 -16.50
C ALA A 12 19.35 -6.76 -15.57
N ASN A 13 18.38 -7.62 -15.24
CA ASN A 13 17.28 -7.26 -14.37
C ASN A 13 17.72 -7.10 -12.90
N ILE A 14 18.52 -8.03 -12.38
CA ILE A 14 19.14 -7.91 -11.04
C ILE A 14 19.88 -6.58 -10.92
N ARG A 15 20.65 -6.20 -11.96
CA ARG A 15 21.36 -4.93 -11.98
C ARG A 15 20.40 -3.73 -11.88
N LYS A 16 19.31 -3.73 -12.65
CA LYS A 16 18.30 -2.66 -12.62
C LYS A 16 17.66 -2.54 -11.23
N LEU A 17 17.20 -3.65 -10.66
CA LEU A 17 16.59 -3.69 -9.33
C LEU A 17 17.54 -3.21 -8.25
N ARG A 18 18.79 -3.68 -8.27
CA ARG A 18 19.84 -3.24 -7.33
C ARG A 18 20.09 -1.74 -7.41
N GLN A 19 20.17 -1.20 -8.62
CA GLN A 19 20.38 0.25 -8.83
C GLN A 19 19.18 1.08 -8.38
N ALA A 20 17.96 0.58 -8.54
CA ALA A 20 16.73 1.26 -8.11
C ALA A 20 16.69 1.47 -6.58
N VAL A 21 17.31 0.57 -5.81
CA VAL A 21 17.43 0.68 -4.35
C VAL A 21 18.79 1.26 -3.89
N ASN A 22 19.55 1.88 -4.81
CA ASN A 22 20.86 2.49 -4.54
C ASN A 22 21.90 1.55 -3.90
N MET A 23 21.80 0.25 -4.12
CA MET A 23 22.70 -0.74 -3.53
C MET A 23 23.91 -0.99 -4.46
N SER A 24 25.11 -1.11 -3.92
CA SER A 24 26.32 -1.49 -4.66
C SER A 24 26.41 -3.01 -4.86
N GLN A 25 27.25 -3.46 -5.79
CA GLN A 25 27.48 -4.90 -5.99
C GLN A 25 28.12 -5.57 -4.77
N THR A 26 28.90 -4.81 -3.99
CA THR A 26 29.55 -5.31 -2.77
C THR A 26 28.51 -5.48 -1.66
N GLU A 27 27.60 -4.52 -1.50
CA GLU A 27 26.50 -4.62 -0.53
C GLU A 27 25.57 -5.77 -0.89
N LEU A 28 25.18 -5.91 -2.16
CA LEU A 28 24.37 -7.06 -2.59
C LEU A 28 25.09 -8.39 -2.31
N ALA A 29 26.39 -8.47 -2.56
CA ALA A 29 27.16 -9.67 -2.25
C ALA A 29 27.11 -10.04 -0.75
N SER A 30 27.22 -9.04 0.15
CA SER A 30 27.15 -9.27 1.59
C SER A 30 25.78 -9.70 2.10
N HIS A 31 24.69 -9.35 1.39
CA HIS A 31 23.35 -9.81 1.75
C HIS A 31 23.04 -11.23 1.27
N VAL A 32 23.77 -11.73 0.27
CA VAL A 32 23.53 -13.06 -0.29
C VAL A 32 24.22 -14.14 0.54
N ASP A 33 25.53 -14.01 0.75
CA ASP A 33 26.35 -14.98 1.48
C ASP A 33 27.71 -14.35 1.83
N GLU A 34 28.29 -14.67 2.99
CA GLU A 34 29.62 -14.17 3.40
C GLU A 34 30.75 -14.60 2.45
N SER A 35 30.57 -15.69 1.70
CA SER A 35 31.49 -16.17 0.67
C SER A 35 31.31 -15.46 -0.67
N PHE A 36 30.19 -14.76 -0.88
CA PHE A 36 29.97 -13.99 -2.10
C PHE A 36 30.92 -12.79 -2.14
N ARG A 37 31.33 -12.47 -3.37
CA ARG A 37 32.24 -11.35 -3.65
C ARG A 37 31.58 -10.49 -4.72
N GLN A 38 31.93 -9.21 -4.73
CA GLN A 38 31.49 -8.25 -5.75
C GLN A 38 31.66 -8.81 -7.18
N GLN A 39 32.77 -9.49 -7.47
CA GLN A 39 33.03 -10.10 -8.77
C GLN A 39 32.02 -11.20 -9.16
N THR A 40 31.47 -11.94 -8.19
CA THR A 40 30.45 -12.95 -8.44
C THR A 40 29.16 -12.28 -8.91
N ILE A 41 28.72 -11.23 -8.20
CA ILE A 41 27.57 -10.41 -8.60
C ILE A 41 27.80 -9.81 -9.99
N LEU A 42 28.99 -9.26 -10.27
CA LEU A 42 29.31 -8.71 -11.59
C LEU A 42 29.18 -9.75 -12.72
N LYS A 43 29.60 -11.00 -12.49
CA LYS A 43 29.48 -12.08 -13.49
C LYS A 43 28.03 -12.50 -13.70
N ILE A 44 27.25 -12.57 -12.62
CA ILE A 44 25.80 -12.83 -12.67
C ILE A 44 25.10 -11.71 -13.44
N GLU A 45 25.35 -10.44 -13.10
CA GLU A 45 24.74 -9.29 -13.76
C GLU A 45 25.08 -9.18 -15.26
N LYS A 46 26.24 -9.74 -15.67
CA LYS A 46 26.65 -9.84 -17.07
C LYS A 46 26.07 -11.06 -17.80
N GLY A 47 25.41 -11.98 -17.09
CA GLY A 47 24.94 -13.25 -17.63
C GLY A 47 26.03 -14.28 -17.91
N SER A 48 27.30 -13.98 -17.58
CA SER A 48 28.43 -14.89 -17.85
C SER A 48 28.60 -15.99 -16.81
N ARG A 49 27.83 -15.93 -15.73
CA ARG A 49 27.69 -16.99 -14.74
C ARG A 49 26.20 -17.25 -14.50
N PRO A 50 25.72 -18.50 -14.60
CA PRO A 50 24.34 -18.82 -14.26
C PRO A 50 24.08 -18.59 -12.76
N LEU A 51 22.84 -18.22 -12.45
CA LEU A 51 22.37 -18.00 -11.09
C LEU A 51 21.72 -19.28 -10.56
N LYS A 52 22.18 -19.77 -9.41
CA LYS A 52 21.53 -20.92 -8.76
C LYS A 52 20.25 -20.47 -8.06
N LEU A 53 19.27 -21.36 -7.93
CA LEU A 53 18.00 -21.03 -7.28
C LEU A 53 18.18 -20.51 -5.85
N THR A 54 19.09 -21.11 -5.06
CA THR A 54 19.38 -20.64 -3.69
C THR A 54 19.95 -19.23 -3.67
N GLU A 55 20.80 -18.89 -4.65
CA GLU A 55 21.36 -17.54 -4.82
C GLU A 55 20.27 -16.56 -5.28
N ALA A 56 19.35 -17.00 -6.14
CA ALA A 56 18.22 -16.21 -6.59
C ALA A 56 17.26 -15.84 -5.44
N VAL A 57 16.96 -16.79 -4.54
CA VAL A 57 16.15 -16.52 -3.35
C VAL A 57 16.80 -15.45 -2.47
N ALA A 58 18.08 -15.61 -2.16
CA ALA A 58 18.81 -14.65 -1.33
C ALA A 58 18.91 -13.25 -1.97
N ILE A 59 19.13 -13.19 -3.29
CA ILE A 59 19.12 -11.91 -4.03
C ILE A 59 17.73 -11.27 -4.00
N ALA A 60 16.66 -12.06 -4.18
CA ALA A 60 15.30 -11.55 -4.15
C ALA A 60 14.93 -10.97 -2.77
N GLU A 61 15.31 -11.65 -1.70
CA GLU A 61 15.16 -11.17 -0.32
C GLU A 61 15.94 -9.87 -0.08
N ALA A 62 17.21 -9.82 -0.49
CA ALA A 62 18.05 -8.63 -0.36
C ALA A 62 17.48 -7.41 -1.10
N LEU A 63 16.81 -7.64 -2.23
CA LEU A 63 16.18 -6.61 -3.05
C LEU A 63 14.70 -6.38 -2.70
N SER A 64 14.15 -7.13 -1.74
CA SER A 64 12.74 -7.07 -1.32
C SER A 64 11.75 -7.27 -2.49
N VAL A 65 12.05 -8.23 -3.36
CA VAL A 65 11.20 -8.64 -4.50
C VAL A 65 10.93 -10.15 -4.44
N SER A 66 10.01 -10.65 -5.26
CA SER A 66 9.84 -12.09 -5.44
C SER A 66 10.88 -12.65 -6.42
N VAL A 67 11.15 -13.96 -6.38
CA VAL A 67 12.10 -14.60 -7.31
C VAL A 67 11.63 -14.47 -8.76
N GLU A 68 10.31 -14.42 -8.98
CA GLU A 68 9.69 -14.17 -10.29
C GLU A 68 10.12 -12.85 -10.89
N TYR A 69 10.24 -11.82 -10.04
CA TYR A 69 10.67 -10.49 -10.45
C TYR A 69 12.13 -10.44 -10.90
N LEU A 70 12.95 -11.47 -10.64
CA LEU A 70 14.34 -11.51 -11.14
C LEU A 70 14.43 -11.90 -12.62
N TYR A 71 13.44 -12.62 -13.17
CA TYR A 71 13.46 -13.06 -14.58
C TYR A 71 12.35 -12.44 -15.44
N GLN A 72 11.37 -11.74 -14.85
CA GLN A 72 10.32 -11.01 -15.57
C GLN A 72 10.29 -9.52 -15.15
N PRO A 73 11.14 -8.67 -15.74
CA PRO A 73 11.08 -7.22 -15.53
C PRO A 73 9.83 -6.56 -16.14
N ASP A 74 9.25 -7.17 -17.18
CA ASP A 74 8.27 -6.52 -18.06
C ASP A 74 6.82 -6.59 -17.59
N VAL A 75 6.59 -6.98 -16.33
CA VAL A 75 5.33 -6.57 -15.73
C VAL A 75 5.54 -5.18 -15.16
N GLU A 76 5.40 -4.17 -16.03
CA GLU A 76 5.41 -2.73 -15.70
C GLU A 76 4.89 -2.54 -14.27
N PRO A 77 5.79 -2.40 -13.27
CA PRO A 77 5.38 -2.35 -11.87
C PRO A 77 4.40 -1.19 -11.67
N ALA A 78 4.56 -0.13 -12.46
CA ALA A 78 3.67 1.01 -12.53
C ALA A 78 2.23 0.65 -12.93
N GLU A 79 2.01 -0.29 -13.86
CA GLU A 79 0.67 -0.67 -14.33
C GLU A 79 -0.09 -1.44 -13.24
N LYS A 80 0.56 -2.45 -12.64
CA LYS A 80 -0.01 -3.20 -11.50
C LYS A 80 -0.23 -2.30 -10.29
N VAL A 81 0.74 -1.44 -9.96
CA VAL A 81 0.58 -0.48 -8.86
C VAL A 81 -0.56 0.49 -9.16
N SER A 82 -0.67 1.01 -10.38
CA SER A 82 -1.77 1.90 -10.78
C SER A 82 -3.14 1.20 -10.71
N GLN A 83 -3.21 -0.07 -11.11
CA GLN A 83 -4.43 -0.87 -11.00
C GLN A 83 -4.83 -1.08 -9.54
N VAL A 84 -3.87 -1.44 -8.68
CA VAL A 84 -4.11 -1.59 -7.24
C VAL A 84 -4.54 -0.26 -6.61
N LEU A 85 -3.89 0.85 -6.96
CA LEU A 85 -4.25 2.18 -6.47
C LEU A 85 -5.66 2.59 -6.87
N ARG A 86 -6.07 2.36 -8.13
CA ARG A 86 -7.45 2.62 -8.57
C ARG A 86 -8.45 1.78 -7.77
N GLN A 87 -8.17 0.49 -7.61
CA GLN A 87 -9.06 -0.39 -6.86
C GLN A 87 -9.19 0.00 -5.38
N LEU A 88 -8.11 0.49 -4.76
CA LEU A 88 -8.14 1.03 -3.39
C LEU A 88 -8.98 2.31 -3.30
N ILE A 89 -8.84 3.22 -4.27
CA ILE A 89 -9.64 4.46 -4.33
C ILE A 89 -11.12 4.13 -4.48
N ASP A 90 -11.49 3.28 -5.45
CA ASP A 90 -12.88 2.88 -5.69
C ASP A 90 -13.52 2.23 -4.45
N THR A 91 -12.73 1.41 -3.74
CA THR A 91 -13.16 0.76 -2.50
C THR A 91 -13.38 1.79 -1.38
N ALA A 92 -12.47 2.75 -1.23
CA ALA A 92 -12.57 3.82 -0.23
C ALA A 92 -13.78 4.73 -0.50
N GLU A 93 -14.05 5.06 -1.76
CA GLU A 93 -15.24 5.82 -2.16
C GLU A 93 -16.54 5.06 -1.86
N SER A 94 -16.57 3.77 -2.17
CA SER A 94 -17.71 2.89 -1.87
C SER A 94 -17.96 2.77 -0.35
N ALA A 95 -16.89 2.66 0.44
CA ALA A 95 -16.97 2.65 1.90
C ALA A 95 -17.51 3.98 2.44
N ARG A 96 -17.02 5.11 1.91
CA ARG A 96 -17.49 6.45 2.29
C ARG A 96 -18.96 6.65 1.99
N ALA A 97 -19.43 6.23 0.82
CA ALA A 97 -20.84 6.28 0.46
C ALA A 97 -21.70 5.40 1.38
N SER A 98 -21.20 4.23 1.76
CA SER A 98 -21.87 3.33 2.72
C SER A 98 -21.98 3.95 4.12
N ILE A 99 -20.91 4.58 4.61
CA ILE A 99 -20.92 5.32 5.89
C ILE A 99 -21.95 6.44 5.86
N ALA A 100 -21.96 7.28 4.82
CA ALA A 100 -22.93 8.35 4.68
C ALA A 100 -24.39 7.83 4.67
N SER A 101 -24.63 6.68 4.02
CA SER A 101 -25.96 6.04 3.99
C SER A 101 -26.39 5.56 5.38
N LEU A 102 -25.48 4.95 6.14
CA LEU A 102 -25.73 4.52 7.51
C LEU A 102 -26.02 5.71 8.44
N GLU A 103 -25.28 6.81 8.29
CA GLU A 103 -25.56 8.04 9.04
C GLU A 103 -26.93 8.64 8.71
N TYR A 104 -27.31 8.63 7.44
CA TYR A 104 -28.64 9.07 7.03
C TYR A 104 -29.74 8.22 7.68
N LEU A 105 -29.63 6.89 7.59
CA LEU A 105 -30.59 5.98 8.22
C LEU A 105 -30.65 6.19 9.74
N ARG A 106 -29.50 6.39 10.37
CA ARG A 106 -29.44 6.69 11.80
C ARG A 106 -30.16 7.98 12.15
N ARG A 107 -29.90 9.08 11.43
CA ARG A 107 -30.58 10.37 11.69
C ARG A 107 -32.08 10.24 11.46
N SER A 108 -32.50 9.53 10.41
CA SER A 108 -33.91 9.27 10.12
C SER A 108 -34.58 8.46 11.24
N LEU A 109 -33.91 7.41 11.73
CA LEU A 109 -34.41 6.61 12.84
C LEU A 109 -34.47 7.42 14.14
N ALA A 110 -33.45 8.21 14.47
CA ALA A 110 -33.44 9.09 15.63
C ALA A 110 -34.61 10.08 15.59
N PHE A 111 -34.86 10.70 14.43
CA PHE A 111 -36.02 11.57 14.23
C PHE A 111 -37.35 10.85 14.44
N LEU A 112 -37.51 9.64 13.91
CA LEU A 112 -38.73 8.84 14.11
C LEU A 112 -38.93 8.45 15.58
N VAL A 113 -37.85 8.08 16.27
CA VAL A 113 -37.89 7.75 17.70
C VAL A 113 -38.28 8.96 18.53
N GLU A 114 -37.70 10.14 18.27
CA GLU A 114 -38.07 11.38 18.96
C GLU A 114 -39.55 11.72 18.71
N LYS A 115 -40.00 11.66 17.45
CA LYS A 115 -41.37 11.98 17.06
C LYS A 115 -42.41 11.04 17.70
N HIS A 116 -42.08 9.76 17.85
CA HIS A 116 -42.97 8.74 18.37
C HIS A 116 -42.59 8.29 19.79
N ALA A 117 -41.76 9.06 20.51
CA ALA A 117 -41.20 8.65 21.79
C ALA A 117 -42.29 8.23 22.79
N GLY A 118 -43.43 8.95 22.83
CA GLY A 118 -44.58 8.65 23.68
C GLY A 118 -45.30 7.32 23.39
N GLU A 119 -45.10 6.75 22.21
CA GLU A 119 -45.74 5.51 21.73
C GLU A 119 -44.80 4.30 21.82
N LEU A 120 -43.50 4.52 22.10
CA LEU A 120 -42.52 3.44 22.19
C LEU A 120 -42.66 2.65 23.51
N PRO A 121 -42.54 1.30 23.45
CA PRO A 121 -42.33 0.46 24.62
C PRO A 121 -41.12 0.93 25.45
N ALA A 122 -41.20 0.82 26.79
CA ALA A 122 -40.16 1.30 27.70
C ALA A 122 -38.76 0.73 27.40
N GLN A 123 -38.69 -0.54 26.99
CA GLN A 123 -37.43 -1.21 26.62
C GLN A 123 -36.75 -0.57 25.39
N LEU A 124 -37.54 -0.02 24.46
CA LEU A 124 -37.00 0.62 23.25
C LEU A 124 -36.58 2.08 23.50
N ARG A 125 -37.15 2.75 24.51
CA ARG A 125 -36.72 4.09 24.91
C ARG A 125 -35.31 4.09 25.51
N GLU A 126 -35.02 3.13 26.39
CA GLU A 126 -33.70 3.01 27.05
C GLU A 126 -32.56 2.80 26.06
N HIS A 127 -32.78 2.01 25.00
CA HIS A 127 -31.78 1.78 23.95
C HIS A 127 -31.62 2.93 22.94
N ALA A 128 -32.64 3.77 22.78
CA ALA A 128 -32.60 4.89 21.85
C ALA A 128 -31.67 6.03 22.33
N ASP A 129 -31.67 6.30 23.63
CA ASP A 129 -30.85 7.36 24.23
C ASP A 129 -29.35 7.04 24.14
N ASP A 130 -28.97 5.77 24.23
CA ASP A 130 -27.58 5.29 24.10
C ASP A 130 -27.04 5.43 22.66
N TRP A 131 -27.93 5.28 21.66
CA TRP A 131 -27.55 5.28 20.24
C TRP A 131 -27.48 6.68 19.61
N ALA A 132 -28.10 7.68 20.23
CA ALA A 132 -28.13 9.05 19.72
C ALA A 132 -26.77 9.78 19.86
N GLY A 133 -25.92 9.38 20.83
CA GLY A 133 -24.78 10.15 21.31
C GLY A 133 -23.57 10.30 20.37
N ASP A 134 -23.09 9.22 19.74
CA ASP A 134 -21.75 9.23 19.11
C ASP A 134 -21.79 9.16 17.59
N SER A 135 -21.13 10.07 16.86
CA SER A 135 -21.07 10.08 15.39
C SER A 135 -20.27 8.89 14.84
N LEU A 136 -20.88 8.06 14.00
CA LEU A 136 -20.24 6.87 13.43
C LEU A 136 -19.02 7.23 12.57
N ALA A 137 -19.07 8.34 11.81
CA ALA A 137 -17.91 8.81 11.05
C ALA A 137 -16.74 9.23 11.96
N SER A 138 -17.01 9.81 13.13
CA SER A 138 -15.97 10.23 14.07
C SER A 138 -15.27 9.01 14.68
N ASP A 139 -16.02 7.96 15.03
CA ASP A 139 -15.46 6.72 15.57
C ASP A 139 -14.64 5.93 14.55
N VAL A 140 -15.14 5.84 13.32
CA VAL A 140 -14.44 5.14 12.23
C VAL A 140 -13.16 5.89 11.84
N ALA A 141 -13.20 7.23 11.74
CA ALA A 141 -12.01 8.03 11.47
C ALA A 141 -10.97 7.92 12.60
N ALA A 142 -11.40 8.00 13.86
CA ALA A 142 -10.49 7.91 15.00
C ALA A 142 -9.85 6.52 15.19
N ARG A 143 -10.51 5.45 14.75
CA ARG A 143 -9.93 4.09 14.71
C ARG A 143 -9.00 3.91 13.52
N GLY A 144 -9.43 4.32 12.32
CA GLY A 144 -8.63 4.17 11.11
C GLY A 144 -7.29 4.91 11.15
N VAL A 145 -7.24 6.12 11.73
CA VAL A 145 -5.99 6.87 11.93
C VAL A 145 -5.05 6.14 12.89
N ARG A 146 -5.56 5.63 14.02
CA ARG A 146 -4.77 4.87 14.99
C ARG A 146 -4.20 3.58 14.40
N ASP A 147 -5.03 2.80 13.71
CA ASP A 147 -4.60 1.54 13.10
C ASP A 147 -3.54 1.76 12.00
N PHE A 148 -3.60 2.89 11.29
CA PHE A 148 -2.57 3.27 10.32
C PHE A 148 -1.27 3.71 10.98
N GLU A 149 -1.32 4.55 12.02
CA GLU A 149 -0.14 4.97 12.79
C GLU A 149 0.57 3.76 13.44
N ASP A 150 -0.19 2.75 13.86
CA ASP A 150 0.30 1.50 14.44
C ASP A 150 0.71 0.43 13.41
N SER A 151 0.60 0.70 12.11
CA SER A 151 1.04 -0.21 11.04
C SER A 151 2.58 -0.13 10.84
N PRO A 152 3.25 -1.20 10.35
CA PRO A 152 4.64 -1.13 9.90
C PRO A 152 4.91 0.03 8.90
N ILE A 153 3.90 0.40 8.12
CA ILE A 153 3.96 1.50 7.14
C ILE A 153 3.88 2.87 7.84
N GLY A 154 2.98 3.04 8.82
CA GLY A 154 2.85 4.27 9.60
C GLY A 154 4.06 4.53 10.49
N ARG A 155 4.61 3.47 11.11
CA ARG A 155 5.86 3.54 11.91
C ARG A 155 7.11 3.76 11.06
N GLY A 156 7.06 3.38 9.78
CA GLY A 156 8.19 3.46 8.84
C GLY A 156 8.46 4.86 8.27
N GLY A 157 7.65 5.87 8.60
CA GLY A 157 7.89 7.25 8.23
C GLY A 157 7.97 7.46 6.72
N ILE A 158 6.88 7.22 5.98
CA ILE A 158 6.73 7.85 4.67
C ILE A 158 6.65 9.34 4.95
N THR A 159 7.71 10.10 4.65
CA THR A 159 7.63 11.56 4.55
C THR A 159 6.45 11.88 3.65
N ALA A 160 5.35 12.31 4.26
CA ALA A 160 4.17 12.74 3.56
C ALA A 160 4.63 13.77 2.54
N VAL A 161 4.47 13.45 1.25
CA VAL A 161 4.48 14.48 0.22
C VAL A 161 3.34 15.40 0.62
N HIS A 162 3.71 16.52 1.22
CA HIS A 162 2.79 17.55 1.68
C HIS A 162 2.25 18.24 0.43
N THR A 163 1.35 17.57 -0.32
CA THR A 163 0.48 18.27 -1.25
C THR A 163 -0.55 18.97 -0.39
N ASP A 164 -0.25 20.22 -0.04
CA ASP A 164 -1.22 21.17 0.47
C ASP A 164 -2.41 21.21 -0.50
N PRO A 165 -3.60 20.74 -0.10
CA PRO A 165 -4.77 20.74 -0.97
C PRO A 165 -5.24 22.16 -1.33
N ARG A 166 -4.71 23.21 -0.68
CA ARG A 166 -4.94 24.61 -1.07
C ARG A 166 -4.05 25.09 -2.22
N ALA A 167 -2.95 24.41 -2.54
CA ALA A 167 -2.06 24.81 -3.63
C ALA A 167 -2.54 24.32 -5.01
N ALA A 168 -3.50 23.37 -5.06
CA ALA A 168 -3.98 22.77 -6.30
C ALA A 168 -5.16 23.52 -6.95
N TRP A 169 -5.76 24.48 -6.25
CA TRP A 169 -6.86 25.29 -6.75
C TRP A 169 -6.42 26.75 -6.69
N GLY A 170 -5.96 27.27 -7.83
CA GLY A 170 -5.67 28.68 -7.96
C GLY A 170 -6.90 29.50 -7.63
N ASP A 171 -6.73 30.49 -6.76
CA ASP A 171 -7.58 31.67 -6.69
C ASP A 171 -7.48 32.39 -8.06
N GLU A 172 -8.27 31.93 -9.03
CA GLU A 172 -8.85 32.83 -10.04
C GLU A 172 -10.15 33.35 -9.44
N THR A 173 -10.03 34.36 -8.59
CA THR A 173 -11.11 35.31 -8.38
C THR A 173 -10.63 36.68 -8.85
N ASP A 174 -11.31 37.13 -9.90
CA ASP A 174 -11.30 38.44 -10.53
C ASP A 174 -10.99 39.61 -9.58
N GLU A 175 -10.04 40.47 -9.99
CA GLU A 175 -10.19 41.95 -10.12
C GLU A 175 -9.00 42.59 -10.85
#